data_AF-A0A838UX81-F1
#
_entry.id   AF-A0A838UX81-F1
#
_cell.length_a   1.000
_cell.length_b   1.000
_cell.length_c   1.000
_cell.angle_alpha   90.00
_cell.angle_beta   90.00
_cell.angle_gamma   90.00
#
_symmetry.space_group_name_H-M   'P 1'
#
loop_
_entity.id
_entity.type
_entity.pdbx_description
1 polymer ?
#
loop_
_entity_poly.entity_id
_entity_poly.type
_entity_poly.pdbx_seq_one_letter_code
_entity_poly.pdbx_strand_id
1 'polypeptide(L)' 'MTLFALRHARGMTLATVARFLHVTPALVRAWEAGWLVPSPLRCYELAVAYEVREDLIEQAIVATRRQGVARPENIAR' A
#
# COMPACT_ATOMS: atom_id res chain seq x y z
N MET A 1 -10.75 -4.56 2.82
CA MET A 1 -9.40 -4.53 3.42
C MET A 1 -8.51 -3.67 2.54
N THR A 2 -7.74 -2.73 3.09
CA THR A 2 -6.86 -1.81 2.32
C THR A 2 -5.41 -2.27 2.31
N LEU A 3 -4.55 -1.61 1.53
CA LEU A 3 -3.10 -1.86 1.54
C LEU A 3 -2.49 -1.68 2.94
N PHE A 4 -2.90 -0.61 3.65
CA PHE A 4 -2.50 -0.38 5.04
C PHE A 4 -2.90 -1.55 5.96
N ALA A 5 -4.15 -2.00 5.84
CA ALA A 5 -4.66 -3.11 6.65
C ALA A 5 -3.93 -4.42 6.35
N LEU A 6 -3.63 -4.70 5.07
CA LEU A 6 -2.83 -5.86 4.67
C LEU A 6 -1.43 -5.82 5.26
N ARG A 7 -0.73 -4.69 5.15
CA ARG A 7 0.62 -4.53 5.71
C ARG A 7 0.60 -4.74 7.23
N HIS A 8 -0.37 -4.15 7.93
CA HIS A 8 -0.51 -4.31 9.38
C HIS A 8 -0.85 -5.73 9.80
N ALA A 9 -1.72 -6.43 9.05
CA ALA A 9 -2.03 -7.84 9.30
C ALA A 9 -0.80 -8.75 9.17
N ARG A 10 0.20 -8.33 8.38
CA ARG A 10 1.49 -9.02 8.24
C ARG A 10 2.57 -8.51 9.19
N GLY A 11 2.24 -7.61 10.12
CA GLY A 11 3.20 -7.05 11.08
C GLY A 11 4.35 -6.27 10.43
N MET A 12 4.20 -5.85 9.17
CA MET A 12 5.27 -5.17 8.44
C MET A 12 5.23 -3.66 8.68
N THR A 13 6.40 -3.04 8.79
CA THR A 13 6.52 -1.57 8.77
C THR A 13 6.63 -1.06 7.33
N LEU A 14 6.36 0.23 7.11
CA LEU A 14 6.59 0.86 5.80
C LEU A 14 8.04 0.67 5.33
N ALA A 15 9.02 0.77 6.24
CA ALA A 15 10.43 0.59 5.94
C ALA A 15 10.75 -0.84 5.51
N THR A 16 10.14 -1.84 6.14
CA THR A 16 10.30 -3.25 5.78
C THR A 16 9.83 -3.51 4.35
N VAL A 17 8.63 -3.04 4.01
CA VAL A 17 8.05 -3.18 2.66
C VAL A 17 8.89 -2.43 1.62
N ALA A 18 9.24 -1.19 1.92
CA ALA A 18 10.05 -0.35 1.04
C ALA A 18 11.41 -1.00 0.73
N ARG A 19 12.06 -1.58 1.74
CA ARG A 19 13.32 -2.31 1.58
C ARG A 19 13.15 -3.56 0.71
N PHE A 20 12.08 -4.33 0.92
CA PHE A 20 11.79 -5.52 0.11
C PHE A 20 11.56 -5.18 -1.36
N LEU A 21 10.86 -4.08 -1.63
CA LEU A 21 10.53 -3.64 -2.99
C LEU A 21 11.58 -2.70 -3.61
N HIS A 22 12.68 -2.39 -2.91
CA HIS A 22 13.66 -1.39 -3.36
C HIS A 22 13.03 -0.04 -3.74
N VAL A 23 12.11 0.45 -2.91
CA VAL A 23 11.46 1.76 -3.06
C VAL A 23 11.63 2.60 -1.78
N THR A 24 11.14 3.84 -1.79
CA THR A 24 11.14 4.67 -0.60
C THR A 24 9.91 4.39 0.28
N PRO A 25 10.00 4.53 1.62
CA PRO A 25 8.83 4.42 2.50
C PRO A 25 7.73 5.44 2.17
N ALA A 26 8.11 6.60 1.63
CA ALA A 26 7.18 7.62 1.16
C ALA A 26 6.32 7.13 -0.01
N LEU A 27 6.90 6.36 -0.95
CA LEU A 27 6.15 5.78 -2.06
C LEU A 27 5.14 4.73 -1.58
N VAL A 28 5.53 3.87 -0.63
CA VAL A 28 4.60 2.90 0.00
C VAL A 28 3.45 3.63 0.70
N ARG A 29 3.75 4.72 1.43
CA ARG A 29 2.73 5.56 2.07
C ARG A 29 1.79 6.20 1.05
N ALA A 30 2.30 6.68 -0.09
CA ALA A 30 1.47 7.24 -1.15
C ALA A 30 0.52 6.19 -1.77
N TRP A 31 0.95 4.93 -1.89
CA TRP A 31 0.09 3.83 -2.28
C TRP A 31 -0.99 3.53 -1.23
N GLU A 32 -0.60 3.46 0.05
CA GLU A 32 -1.52 3.20 1.17
C GLU A 32 -2.52 4.34 1.42
N ALA A 33 -2.18 5.57 1.05
CA ALA A 33 -3.07 6.72 1.08
C ALA A 33 -3.96 6.82 -0.18
N GLY A 34 -3.69 6.01 -1.22
CA GLY A 34 -4.40 6.05 -2.49
C GLY A 34 -4.04 7.23 -3.39
N TRP A 35 -2.99 7.98 -3.06
CA TRP A 35 -2.48 9.10 -3.88
C TRP A 35 -1.81 8.62 -5.17
N LEU A 36 -1.16 7.46 -5.11
CA LEU A 36 -0.55 6.79 -6.25
C LEU A 36 -1.06 5.36 -6.35
N VAL A 37 -1.09 4.84 -7.57
CA VAL A 37 -1.40 3.44 -7.85
C VAL A 37 -0.08 2.69 -8.11
N PRO A 38 0.20 1.58 -7.43
CA PRO A 38 1.36 0.74 -7.76
C PRO A 38 1.27 0.25 -9.21
N SER A 39 2.41 0.12 -9.89
CA SER A 39 2.43 -0.53 -11.22
C SER A 39 2.14 -2.04 -11.09
N PRO A 40 1.77 -2.74 -12.17
CA PRO A 40 1.49 -4.18 -12.12
C PRO A 40 2.64 -5.01 -11.50
N LEU A 41 3.89 -4.70 -11.86
CA LEU A 41 5.06 -5.34 -11.25
C LEU A 41 5.10 -5.11 -9.72
N ARG A 42 4.78 -3.91 -9.25
CA ARG A 42 4.73 -3.61 -7.81
C ARG A 42 3.54 -4.30 -7.14
N CYS A 43 2.41 -4.49 -7.81
CA CYS A 43 1.30 -5.28 -7.30
C CYS A 43 1.72 -6.73 -7.04
N TYR A 44 2.40 -7.34 -8.01
CA TYR A 44 2.95 -8.69 -7.87
C TYR A 44 3.96 -8.78 -6.70
N GLU A 45 4.91 -7.85 -6.62
CA GLU A 45 5.89 -7.84 -5.53
C GLU A 45 5.24 -7.61 -4.15
N LEU A 46 4.19 -6.79 -4.06
CA LEU A 46 3.40 -6.63 -2.84
C LEU A 46 2.68 -7.92 -2.46
N ALA A 47 2.15 -8.67 -3.44
CA ALA A 47 1.51 -9.95 -3.20
C ALA A 47 2.49 -10.95 -2.59
N VAL A 48 3.71 -11.01 -3.14
CA VAL A 48 4.81 -11.83 -2.60
C VAL A 48 5.22 -11.35 -1.21
N ALA A 49 5.46 -10.05 -1.02
CA ALA A 49 5.90 -9.49 0.26
C ALA A 49 4.89 -9.71 1.39
N TYR A 50 3.59 -9.68 1.07
CA TYR A 50 2.51 -9.89 2.01
C TYR A 50 2.05 -11.35 2.07
N GLU A 51 2.64 -12.27 1.30
CA GLU A 51 2.25 -13.67 1.21
C GLU A 51 0.74 -13.84 0.97
N VAL A 52 0.22 -13.12 -0.01
CA VAL A 52 -1.17 -13.17 -0.45
C VAL A 52 -1.26 -13.35 -1.95
N ARG A 53 -2.45 -13.68 -2.43
CA ARG A 53 -2.74 -13.69 -3.87
C ARG A 53 -2.78 -12.27 -4.43
N GLU A 54 -2.41 -12.12 -5.69
CA GLU A 54 -2.40 -10.84 -6.40
C GLU A 54 -3.78 -10.17 -6.48
N ASP A 55 -4.84 -10.95 -6.65
CA ASP A 55 -6.21 -10.43 -6.68
C ASP A 55 -6.61 -9.71 -5.38
N LEU A 56 -6.04 -10.11 -4.25
CA LEU A 56 -6.26 -9.44 -2.97
C LEU A 56 -5.55 -8.08 -2.91
N ILE A 57 -4.37 -7.95 -3.55
CA ILE A 57 -3.68 -6.66 -3.71
C ILE A 57 -4.51 -5.71 -4.57
N GLU A 58 -5.06 -6.19 -5.68
CA GLU A 58 -5.92 -5.39 -6.55
C GLU A 58 -7.17 -4.90 -5.83
N GLN A 59 -7.86 -5.79 -5.11
CA GLN A 59 -9.01 -5.44 -4.28
C GLN A 59 -8.63 -4.42 -3.20
N ALA A 60 -7.45 -4.57 -2.60
CA ALA A 60 -6.95 -3.64 -1.59
C ALA A 60 -6.63 -2.26 -2.17
N ILE A 61 -6.08 -2.19 -3.40
CA ILE A 61 -5.86 -0.92 -4.12
C ILE A 61 -7.20 -0.21 -4.36
N VAL A 62 -8.21 -0.94 -4.85
CA VAL A 62 -9.55 -0.39 -5.09
C VAL A 62 -10.18 0.10 -3.78
N ALA A 63 -10.07 -0.68 -2.70
CA ALA A 63 -10.59 -0.30 -1.39
C ALA A 63 -9.87 0.93 -0.82
N THR A 64 -8.53 0.99 -0.92
CA THR A 64 -7.73 2.14 -0.49
C THR A 64 -8.17 3.41 -1.21
N ARG A 65 -8.37 3.37 -2.54
CA ARG A 65 -8.80 4.53 -3.31
C ARG A 65 -10.21 5.00 -2.95
N ARG A 66 -11.12 4.08 -2.62
CA ARG A 66 -12.46 4.45 -2.12
C ARG A 66 -12.38 5.16 -0.76
N GLN A 67 -11.41 4.81 0.09
CA GLN A 67 -11.19 5.45 1.38
C GLN A 67 -10.40 6.76 1.28
N GLY A 68 -9.44 6.86 0.36
CA GLY A 68 -8.55 8.01 0.16
C GLY A 68 -9.22 9.26 -0.44
N VAL A 69 -10.52 9.21 -0.78
CA VAL A 69 -11.32 10.40 -1.17
C VAL A 69 -11.70 11.24 0.06
N ALA A 70 -11.48 10.75 1.30
CA ALA A 70 -11.78 11.48 2.53
C ALA A 70 -10.56 12.25 3.10
N ARG A 71 -10.54 13.56 2.76
CA ARG A 71 -10.01 14.74 3.48
C ARG A 71 -8.52 15.15 3.39
N PRO A 72 -8.21 16.32 2.78
CA PRO A 72 -6.87 16.90 2.64
C PRO A 72 -6.46 17.85 3.79
N GLU A 73 -6.77 17.53 5.05
CA GLU A 73 -6.66 18.51 6.15
C GLU A 73 -5.58 18.21 7.22
N ASN A 74 -4.52 17.50 6.87
CA ASN A 74 -3.41 17.33 7.83
C ASN A 74 -2.01 17.27 7.19
N ILE A 75 -1.72 18.22 6.30
CA ILE A 75 -0.34 18.57 5.93
C ILE A 75 0.02 19.87 6.65
N ALA A 76 0.17 19.79 7.98
CA ALA A 76 0.94 20.73 8.78
C ALA A 76 1.03 20.18 10.21
N ARG A 77 2.11 19.45 10.51
CA ARG A 77 2.74 19.38 11.84
C ARG A 77 4.10 18.69 11.73
#